data_AF-A0A7S4M6Y6-F1
#
_entry.id   AF-A0A7S4M6Y6-F1
#
_cell.length_a   1.000
_cell.length_b   1.000
_cell.length_c   1.000
_cell.angle_alpha   90.00
_cell.angle_beta   90.00
_cell.angle_gamma   90.00
#
_symmetry.space_group_name_H-M   'P 1'
#
loop_
_entity.id
_entity.type
_entity.pdbx_description
1 polymer ?
#
loop_
_entity_poly.entity_id
_entity_poly.type
_entity_poly.pdbx_seq_one_letter_code
_entity_poly.pdbx_strand_id
1 'polypeptide(L)'
;LDGDLYAFGMNHLYQLGIVTTETVVIPVKVAWDTDIAKVVSTRFLSVLLDDYGKLAVAGMSRQFCSLEGIPLMQDITAGTSSWFALDIHGCCWEWNGRK
;
A
#
# COMPACT_ATOMS: atom_id res chain seq x y z
N LEU A 1 21.26 -4.18 0.66
CA LEU A 1 20.48 -3.10 1.28
C LEU A 1 19.23 -3.79 1.78
N ASP A 2 19.05 -3.84 3.09
CA ASP A 2 17.90 -4.51 3.68
C ASP A 2 16.66 -3.70 3.29
N GLY A 3 15.72 -4.31 2.56
CA GLY A 3 14.55 -3.67 1.93
C GLY A 3 13.49 -3.16 2.92
N ASP A 4 13.93 -2.61 4.06
CA ASP A 4 13.09 -2.15 5.15
C ASP A 4 12.18 -0.98 4.73
N LEU A 5 10.89 -1.08 5.07
CA LEU A 5 9.92 -0.01 4.87
C LEU A 5 9.91 0.97 6.05
N TYR A 6 10.04 2.26 5.74
CA TYR A 6 9.83 3.33 6.70
C TYR A 6 8.73 4.28 6.22
N ALA A 7 7.88 4.72 7.13
CA ALA A 7 6.77 5.62 6.85
C ALA A 7 6.75 6.82 7.80
N PHE A 8 6.31 7.97 7.29
CA PHE A 8 6.11 9.20 8.04
C PHE A 8 5.05 10.07 7.35
N GLY A 9 4.52 11.05 8.06
CA GLY A 9 3.50 11.99 7.61
C GLY A 9 2.16 11.78 8.30
N MET A 10 1.10 12.25 7.64
CA MET A 10 -0.27 12.17 8.13
C MET A 10 -0.72 10.71 8.25
N ASN A 11 -1.34 10.33 9.36
CA ASN A 11 -1.75 8.93 9.60
C ASN A 11 -3.17 8.74 10.18
N HIS A 12 -4.05 9.74 10.07
CA HIS A 12 -5.33 9.74 10.77
C HIS A 12 -6.29 8.57 10.41
N LEU A 13 -6.08 7.86 9.29
CA LEU A 13 -6.80 6.64 8.93
C LEU A 13 -5.93 5.39 8.91
N TYR A 14 -4.75 5.41 9.53
CA TYR A 14 -3.75 4.33 9.45
C TYR A 14 -3.09 4.17 8.08
N GLN A 15 -3.08 5.21 7.23
CA GLN A 15 -2.45 5.13 5.89
C GLN A 15 -0.94 4.85 5.91
N LEU A 16 -0.25 5.00 7.05
CA LEU A 16 1.15 4.61 7.18
C LEU A 16 1.34 3.11 7.50
N GLY A 17 0.26 2.36 7.74
CA GLY A 17 0.33 0.92 8.03
C GLY A 17 0.91 0.58 9.40
N ILE A 18 0.80 1.48 10.37
CA ILE A 18 1.30 1.31 11.75
C ILE A 18 0.13 1.34 12.76
N VAL A 19 0.35 0.78 13.96
CA VAL A 19 -0.70 0.52 14.96
C VAL A 19 -1.29 1.75 15.67
N THR A 20 -0.99 2.95 15.20
CA THR A 20 -1.48 4.24 15.72
C THR A 20 -2.09 5.05 14.58
N THR A 21 -2.91 6.06 14.89
CA THR A 21 -3.41 7.06 13.92
C THR A 21 -2.69 8.41 14.01
N GLU A 22 -1.71 8.53 14.91
CA GLU A 22 -0.97 9.77 15.11
C GLU A 22 -0.11 10.11 13.89
N THR A 23 -0.08 11.40 13.54
CA THR A 23 0.87 11.93 12.56
C THR A 23 2.30 11.69 13.04
N VAL A 24 3.12 11.09 12.18
CA VAL A 24 4.50 10.73 12.49
C VAL A 24 5.43 11.69 11.75
N VAL A 25 6.30 12.39 12.46
CA VAL A 25 7.25 13.35 11.84
C VAL A 25 8.69 12.82 11.78
N ILE A 26 8.93 11.65 12.39
CA ILE A 26 10.22 10.93 12.35
C ILE A 26 9.95 9.57 11.72
N PRO A 27 10.71 9.12 10.71
CA PRO A 27 10.47 7.82 10.06
C PRO A 27 10.34 6.67 11.07
N VAL A 28 9.23 5.93 10.97
CA VAL A 28 8.97 4.73 11.77
C VAL A 28 9.04 3.52 10.87
N LYS A 29 9.72 2.48 11.34
CA LYS A 29 9.78 1.19 10.63
C LYS A 29 8.39 0.57 10.59
N VAL A 30 7.92 0.23 9.41
CA VAL A 30 6.67 -0.51 9.19
C VAL A 30 6.98 -1.99 9.20
N ALA A 31 6.18 -2.78 9.90
CA ALA A 31 6.31 -4.23 9.89
C ALA A 31 5.81 -4.78 8.54
N TRP A 32 6.70 -5.44 7.80
CA TRP A 32 6.39 -6.11 6.55
C TRP A 32 7.38 -7.26 6.34
N ASP A 33 6.91 -8.39 5.81
CA ASP A 33 7.65 -9.65 5.80
C ASP A 33 8.28 -10.01 4.44
N THR A 34 8.01 -9.23 3.39
CA THR A 34 8.53 -9.47 2.04
C THR A 34 9.28 -8.26 1.49
N ASP A 35 10.18 -8.48 0.53
CA ASP A 35 10.83 -7.38 -0.18
C ASP A 35 9.81 -6.60 -1.01
N ILE A 36 9.94 -5.28 -1.01
CA ILE A 36 8.95 -4.36 -1.57
C ILE A 36 9.43 -3.84 -2.92
N ALA A 37 8.64 -4.07 -3.96
CA ALA A 37 8.88 -3.58 -5.29
C ALA A 37 8.45 -2.10 -5.44
N LYS A 38 7.28 -1.74 -4.91
CA LYS A 38 6.68 -0.41 -5.08
C LYS A 38 5.67 -0.06 -3.98
N VAL A 39 5.58 1.23 -3.68
CA VAL A 39 4.52 1.80 -2.83
C VAL A 39 3.91 3.00 -3.54
N VAL A 40 2.59 3.11 -3.50
CA VAL A 40 1.84 4.28 -3.98
C VAL A 40 0.85 4.74 -2.92
N SER A 41 0.51 6.02 -2.94
CA SER A 41 -0.42 6.59 -1.97
C SER A 41 -1.50 7.40 -2.66
N THR A 42 -2.71 7.23 -2.16
CA THR A 42 -3.83 8.15 -2.39
C THR A 42 -3.93 9.11 -1.20
N ARG A 43 -4.95 9.95 -1.16
CA ARG A 43 -5.20 10.85 -0.01
C ARG A 43 -5.38 10.10 1.32
N PHE A 44 -5.95 8.89 1.27
CA PHE A 44 -6.43 8.18 2.46
C PHE A 44 -5.88 6.77 2.62
N LEU A 45 -5.21 6.24 1.59
CA LEU A 45 -4.70 4.87 1.58
C LEU A 45 -3.26 4.85 1.06
N SER A 46 -2.49 3.86 1.50
CA SER A 46 -1.25 3.44 0.86
C SER A 46 -1.41 2.02 0.34
N VAL A 47 -0.84 1.76 -0.83
CA VAL A 47 -0.84 0.45 -1.49
C VAL A 47 0.59 0.02 -1.71
N LEU A 48 0.90 -1.20 -1.31
CA LEU A 48 2.19 -1.85 -1.41
C LEU A 48 2.09 -2.96 -2.46
N LEU A 49 3.11 -3.05 -3.31
CA LEU A 49 3.39 -4.17 -4.20
C LEU A 49 4.72 -4.81 -3.76
N ASP A 50 4.69 -6.10 -3.45
CA ASP A 50 5.89 -6.87 -3.12
C ASP A 50 6.52 -7.52 -4.36
N ASP A 51 7.74 -8.04 -4.20
CA ASP A 51 8.50 -8.68 -5.28
C ASP A 51 7.88 -9.99 -5.78
N TYR A 52 6.89 -10.54 -5.07
CA TYR A 52 6.10 -11.69 -5.49
C TYR A 52 4.84 -11.29 -6.28
N GLY A 53 4.61 -10.00 -6.47
CA GLY A 53 3.44 -9.48 -7.18
C GLY A 53 2.17 -9.41 -6.31
N LYS A 54 2.30 -9.52 -4.99
CA LYS A 54 1.16 -9.41 -4.07
C LYS A 54 0.91 -7.96 -3.69
N LEU A 55 -0.37 -7.64 -3.51
CA LEU A 55 -0.80 -6.32 -3.05
C LEU A 55 -1.20 -6.33 -1.58
N ALA A 56 -0.89 -5.23 -0.90
CA ALA A 56 -1.43 -4.94 0.41
C ALA A 56 -1.82 -3.48 0.55
N VAL A 57 -2.84 -3.20 1.36
CA VAL A 57 -3.40 -1.84 1.52
C VAL A 57 -3.43 -1.44 2.99
N ALA A 58 -3.06 -0.20 3.27
CA ALA A 58 -3.20 0.48 4.56
C ALA A 58 -4.10 1.72 4.39
N GLY A 59 -4.78 2.14 5.46
CA GLY A 59 -5.65 3.34 5.43
C GLY A 59 -7.12 3.13 5.85
N MET A 60 -7.47 1.93 6.33
CA MET A 60 -8.69 1.67 7.12
C MET A 60 -8.48 0.56 8.19
N SER A 61 -7.25 0.06 8.28
CA SER A 61 -6.82 -1.06 9.12
C SER A 61 -5.55 -0.66 9.85
N ARG A 62 -5.30 -1.25 11.03
CA ARG A 62 -4.14 -0.93 11.88
C ARG A 62 -2.78 -1.23 11.25
N GLN A 63 -2.75 -2.01 10.17
CA GLN A 63 -1.56 -2.43 9.43
C GLN A 63 -1.95 -2.65 7.96
N PHE A 64 -0.94 -2.84 7.11
CA PHE A 64 -1.17 -3.32 5.75
C PHE A 64 -1.93 -4.66 5.78
N CYS A 65 -2.97 -4.77 4.96
CA CYS A 65 -3.75 -5.99 4.78
C CYS A 65 -3.59 -6.49 3.34
N SER A 66 -3.16 -7.73 3.19
CA SER A 66 -3.00 -8.38 1.89
C SER A 66 -4.34 -8.52 1.16
N LEU A 67 -4.32 -8.29 -0.15
CA LEU A 67 -5.46 -8.55 -1.03
C LEU A 67 -5.35 -9.97 -1.55
N GLU A 68 -6.32 -10.81 -1.16
CA GLU A 68 -6.39 -12.21 -1.56
C GLU A 68 -7.39 -12.42 -2.69
N GLY A 69 -7.19 -13.48 -3.48
CA GLY A 69 -8.13 -13.87 -4.54
C GLY A 69 -8.08 -13.00 -5.81
N ILE A 70 -7.01 -12.23 -5.99
CA ILE A 70 -6.72 -11.48 -7.22
C ILE A 70 -5.46 -12.03 -7.91
N PRO A 71 -5.27 -11.81 -9.22
CA PRO A 71 -4.02 -12.19 -9.90
C PRO A 71 -2.80 -11.51 -9.31
N LEU A 72 -1.61 -11.99 -9.67
CA LEU A 72 -0.36 -11.30 -9.35
C LEU A 72 -0.23 -10.02 -10.18
N MET A 73 0.37 -9.01 -9.58
CA MET A 73 0.51 -7.67 -10.15
C MET A 73 1.95 -7.40 -10.55
N GLN A 74 2.11 -6.67 -11.65
CA GLN A 74 3.42 -6.25 -12.16
C GLN A 74 3.66 -4.74 -12.02
N ASP A 75 2.60 -3.93 -11.87
CA ASP A 75 2.75 -2.51 -11.56
C ASP A 75 1.53 -1.94 -10.83
N ILE A 76 1.74 -0.85 -10.09
CA ILE A 76 0.70 -0.07 -9.41
C ILE A 76 0.91 1.43 -9.64
N THR A 77 -0.19 2.19 -9.73
CA THR A 77 -0.18 3.65 -9.76
C THR A 77 -1.36 4.22 -8.98
N ALA A 78 -1.23 5.45 -8.49
CA ALA A 78 -2.29 6.10 -7.71
C ALA A 78 -2.56 7.52 -8.21
N GLY A 79 -3.85 7.87 -8.24
CA GLY A 79 -4.33 9.24 -8.28
C GLY A 79 -4.72 9.72 -6.88
N THR A 80 -5.47 10.83 -6.82
CA THR A 80 -5.86 11.43 -5.53
C THR A 80 -6.79 10.54 -4.70
N SER A 81 -7.74 9.86 -5.35
CA SER A 81 -8.83 9.11 -4.69
C SER A 81 -8.98 7.67 -5.20
N SER A 82 -8.17 7.28 -6.18
CA SER A 82 -8.26 6.01 -6.88
C SER A 82 -6.86 5.48 -7.12
N TRP A 83 -6.74 4.17 -7.27
CA TRP A 83 -5.49 3.52 -7.63
C TRP A 83 -5.75 2.41 -8.63
N PHE A 84 -4.72 2.11 -9.41
CA PHE A 84 -4.75 1.17 -10.50
C PHE A 84 -3.64 0.13 -10.31
N ALA A 85 -3.90 -1.09 -10.77
CA ALA A 85 -2.91 -2.14 -10.85
C ALA A 85 -2.95 -2.81 -12.22
N LEU A 86 -1.78 -3.17 -12.73
CA LEU A 86 -1.63 -3.97 -13.94
C LEU A 86 -1.23 -5.38 -13.53
N ASP A 87 -2.00 -6.37 -13.94
CA ASP A 87 -1.70 -7.76 -13.63
C ASP A 87 -0.72 -8.41 -14.62
N ILE A 88 -0.20 -9.58 -14.25
CA ILE A 88 0.72 -10.37 -15.08
C ILE A 88 0.12 -10.88 -16.40
N HIS A 89 -1.20 -10.78 -16.57
CA HIS A 89 -1.90 -11.12 -17.81
C HIS A 89 -2.15 -9.89 -18.69
N GLY A 90 -1.76 -8.70 -18.23
CA GLY A 90 -1.97 -7.44 -18.92
C GLY A 90 -3.34 -6.80 -18.70
N CYS A 91 -4.14 -7.28 -17.73
CA CYS A 91 -5.40 -6.64 -17.39
C CYS A 91 -5.17 -5.50 -16.39
N CYS A 92 -5.82 -4.37 -16.64
CA CYS A 92 -5.81 -3.21 -15.75
C CYS A 92 -7.00 -3.28 -14.78
N TRP A 93 -6.72 -3.10 -13.50
CA TRP A 93 -7.68 -3.08 -12.41
C TRP A 93 -7.73 -1.68 -11.80
N GLU A 94 -8.92 -1.24 -11.42
CA GLU A 94 -9.14 0.06 -10.78
C GLU A 94 -9.96 -0.12 -9.50
N TRP A 95 -9.51 0.52 -8.43
CA TRP A 95 -10.30 0.67 -7.21
C TRP A 95 -10.54 2.15 -6.95
N ASN A 96 -11.82 2.53 -7.03
CA ASN A 96 -12.29 3.86 -6.72
C ASN A 96 -12.67 3.95 -5.25
N GLY A 97 -12.21 5.00 -4.57
CA GLY A 97 -12.44 5.22 -3.13
C GLY A 97 -13.90 5.40 -2.69
N ARG A 98 -14.92 5.17 -3.54
CA ARG A 98 -16.36 5.17 -3.21
C ARG A 98 -17.14 4.23 -4.13
N LYS A 99 -18.16 3.57 -3.54
CA LYS A 99 -19.22 2.82 -4.25
C LYS A 99 -20.02 3.71 -5.19
#